data_AF-A0A0J9EWV1-F1
#
_entry.id   AF-A0A0J9EWV1-F1
#
_cell.length_a   1.000
_cell.length_b   1.000
_cell.length_c   1.000
_cell.angle_alpha   90.00
_cell.angle_beta   90.00
_cell.angle_gamma   90.00
#
_symmetry.space_group_name_H-M   'P 1'
#
loop_
_entity.id
_entity.type
_entity.pdbx_description
1 polymer ?
#
loop_
_entity_poly.entity_id
_entity_poly.type
_entity_poly.pdbx_seq_one_letter_code
_entity_poly.pdbx_strand_id
1 'polypeptide(L)'
;MFTGTPSSDVIATYGEGDKTIYGVSVNYPSIGSENIDSNNDGEISAEEYSQWVNRSIASNSSPVVGYSGGSDEFDTLIGSSGKDIFVFGDTIVSSRGFFQGVQTFYKGEGEALIQGFNQAEGDEIRLVISSSETYSILPSGDDLIIAVEGDTIAILEDGADLTLTPTNLLDYPGLYQSFTLI
;
A
#
# COMPACT_ATOMS: atom_id res chain seq x y z
N MET A 1 2.47 5.68 -19.98
CA MET A 1 1.67 6.85 -19.56
C MET A 1 0.48 6.35 -18.75
N PHE A 2 0.60 6.33 -17.42
CA PHE A 2 -0.52 5.99 -16.54
C PHE A 2 -1.10 7.29 -15.98
N THR A 3 -2.38 7.50 -16.22
CA THR A 3 -3.13 8.66 -15.74
C THR A 3 -3.92 8.22 -14.52
N GLY A 4 -3.35 8.39 -13.32
CA GLY A 4 -4.14 8.32 -12.09
C GLY A 4 -5.09 9.52 -12.03
N THR A 5 -6.34 9.29 -11.64
CA THR A 5 -7.23 10.38 -11.20
C THR A 5 -6.86 10.75 -9.77
N PRO A 6 -7.12 11.99 -9.31
CA PRO A 6 -7.06 12.26 -7.87
C PRO A 6 -7.98 11.25 -7.17
N SER A 7 -7.46 10.49 -6.19
CA SER A 7 -8.10 9.35 -5.49
C SER A 7 -8.12 7.99 -6.21
N SER A 8 -7.45 7.84 -7.35
CA SER A 8 -7.18 6.52 -7.92
C SER A 8 -5.79 6.43 -8.51
N ASP A 9 -4.86 5.87 -7.74
CA ASP A 9 -3.47 5.72 -8.13
C ASP A 9 -3.18 4.29 -8.59
N VAL A 10 -2.38 4.15 -9.64
CA VAL A 10 -1.79 2.86 -10.01
C VAL A 10 -0.40 2.83 -9.40
N ILE A 11 -0.19 1.92 -8.45
CA ILE A 11 1.08 1.72 -7.76
C ILE A 11 1.65 0.38 -8.25
N ALA A 12 2.55 0.46 -9.23
CA ALA A 12 3.26 -0.69 -9.75
C ALA A 12 4.69 -0.73 -9.20
N THR A 13 5.13 -1.90 -8.75
CA THR A 13 6.56 -2.11 -8.50
C THR A 13 7.25 -2.67 -9.75
N TYR A 14 8.47 -2.23 -10.02
CA TYR A 14 9.28 -2.71 -11.16
C TYR A 14 10.63 -3.26 -10.66
N GLY A 15 11.19 -4.27 -11.33
CA GLY A 15 12.47 -4.94 -10.98
C GLY A 15 12.34 -6.29 -10.25
N GLU A 16 13.46 -7.01 -10.06
CA GLU A 16 13.53 -8.28 -9.30
C GLU A 16 13.85 -8.01 -7.82
N GLY A 17 13.32 -8.84 -6.91
CA GLY A 17 13.69 -8.86 -5.47
C GLY A 17 12.55 -8.49 -4.51
N ASP A 18 12.85 -8.45 -3.21
CA ASP A 18 11.87 -8.17 -2.15
C ASP A 18 11.39 -6.71 -2.17
N LYS A 19 10.07 -6.48 -2.13
CA LYS A 19 9.49 -5.14 -2.18
C LYS A 19 8.36 -4.94 -1.19
N THR A 20 8.06 -3.68 -0.91
CA THR A 20 6.94 -3.28 -0.05
C THR A 20 6.11 -2.23 -0.76
N ILE A 21 4.82 -2.50 -0.91
CA ILE A 21 3.84 -1.70 -1.64
C ILE A 21 2.89 -1.08 -0.62
N TYR A 22 2.90 0.25 -0.57
CA TYR A 22 2.00 1.02 0.30
C TYR A 22 0.88 1.60 -0.53
N GLY A 23 -0.34 1.37 -0.07
CA GLY A 23 -1.54 1.95 -0.63
C GLY A 23 -1.84 3.36 -0.12
N VAL A 24 -0.98 4.34 -0.46
CA VAL A 24 -1.15 5.72 0.01
C VAL A 24 -1.02 6.69 -1.16
N SER A 25 -1.89 7.71 -1.20
CA SER A 25 -1.74 8.86 -2.11
C SER A 25 -0.35 9.46 -1.98
N VAL A 26 0.38 9.53 -3.09
CA VAL A 26 1.67 10.22 -3.13
C VAL A 26 1.40 11.68 -3.47
N ASN A 27 1.30 12.55 -2.47
CA ASN A 27 1.28 13.98 -2.73
C ASN A 27 2.67 14.43 -3.16
N TYR A 28 2.89 14.57 -4.48
CA TYR A 28 4.16 15.01 -5.02
C TYR A 28 4.39 16.48 -4.63
N PRO A 29 5.46 16.82 -3.89
CA PRO A 29 5.82 18.23 -3.72
C PRO A 29 5.98 18.87 -5.09
N SER A 30 5.38 20.04 -5.31
CA SER A 30 5.54 20.80 -6.56
C SER A 30 6.97 21.31 -6.66
N ILE A 31 7.89 20.46 -7.12
CA ILE A 31 9.24 20.86 -7.48
C ILE A 31 9.15 21.17 -8.97
N GLY A 32 9.27 22.46 -9.28
CA GLY A 32 8.88 23.03 -10.57
C GLY A 32 9.39 22.22 -11.76
N SER A 33 8.52 22.05 -12.76
CA SER A 33 8.72 21.65 -14.18
C SER A 33 9.94 20.82 -14.61
N GLU A 34 10.62 20.08 -13.75
CA GLU A 34 11.77 19.26 -14.10
C GLU A 34 11.30 17.89 -14.57
N ASN A 35 11.89 17.42 -15.68
CA ASN A 35 11.54 16.13 -16.27
C ASN A 35 12.03 15.01 -15.34
N ILE A 36 11.10 14.35 -14.64
CA ILE A 36 11.39 13.20 -13.77
C ILE A 36 11.91 12.03 -14.61
N ASP A 37 11.37 11.89 -15.82
CA ASP A 37 11.85 10.99 -16.86
C ASP A 37 13.16 11.57 -17.45
N SER A 38 14.27 11.18 -16.85
CA SER A 38 15.59 11.74 -17.14
C SER A 38 16.16 11.25 -18.46
N ASN A 39 15.75 10.05 -18.87
CA ASN A 39 16.19 9.40 -20.10
C ASN A 39 15.20 9.65 -21.27
N ASN A 40 14.03 10.22 -20.96
CA ASN A 40 12.95 10.57 -21.87
C ASN A 40 12.41 9.38 -22.67
N ASP A 41 12.33 8.21 -22.03
CA ASP A 41 11.80 6.97 -22.60
C ASP A 41 10.27 6.81 -22.43
N GLY A 42 9.64 7.71 -21.68
CA GLY A 42 8.21 7.71 -21.41
C GLY A 42 7.80 6.91 -20.17
N GLU A 43 8.75 6.43 -19.39
CA GLU A 43 8.59 5.71 -18.14
C GLU A 43 9.34 6.42 -16.99
N ILE A 44 9.06 6.03 -15.74
CA ILE A 44 9.81 6.52 -14.57
C ILE A 44 10.37 5.30 -13.86
N SER A 45 11.69 5.13 -13.92
CA SER A 45 12.40 4.06 -13.21
C SER A 45 12.51 4.33 -11.70
N ALA A 46 12.80 3.28 -10.92
CA ALA A 46 13.09 3.39 -9.49
C ALA A 46 14.28 4.31 -9.21
N GLU A 47 15.30 4.30 -10.08
CA GLU A 47 16.45 5.19 -10.04
C GLU A 47 16.06 6.65 -10.27
N GLU A 48 15.21 6.93 -11.27
CA GLU A 48 14.71 8.26 -11.57
C GLU A 48 13.87 8.82 -10.42
N TYR A 49 12.96 8.00 -9.90
CA TYR A 49 12.17 8.33 -8.71
C TYR A 49 13.08 8.62 -7.49
N SER A 50 14.04 7.74 -7.22
CA SER A 50 14.98 7.91 -6.10
C SER A 50 15.82 9.17 -6.24
N GLN A 51 16.31 9.47 -7.45
CA GLN A 51 17.09 10.68 -7.71
C GLN A 51 16.25 11.94 -7.57
N TRP A 52 14.97 11.89 -7.95
CA TRP A 52 14.05 13.01 -7.79
C TRP A 52 13.68 13.24 -6.32
N VAL A 53 13.35 12.19 -5.56
CA VAL A 53 13.08 12.27 -4.11
C VAL A 53 14.30 12.79 -3.34
N ASN A 54 15.50 12.29 -3.64
CA ASN A 54 16.72 12.77 -2.99
C ASN A 54 17.03 14.25 -3.30
N ARG A 55 16.74 14.70 -4.53
CA ARG A 55 16.84 16.13 -4.91
C ARG A 55 15.80 16.99 -4.20
N SER A 56 14.58 16.47 -4.03
CA SER A 56 13.49 17.10 -3.27
C SER A 56 13.92 17.38 -1.83
N ILE A 57 14.45 16.35 -1.16
CA ILE A 57 14.96 16.41 0.22
C ILE A 57 16.13 17.40 0.34
N ALA A 58 17.02 17.44 -0.65
CA ALA A 58 18.17 18.37 -0.66
C ALA A 58 17.78 19.84 -0.84
N SER A 59 16.59 20.14 -1.35
CA SER A 59 16.15 21.51 -1.70
C SER A 59 15.54 22.34 -0.56
N ASN A 60 15.61 21.88 0.70
CA ASN A 60 14.86 22.44 1.86
C ASN A 60 13.34 22.40 1.72
N SER A 61 12.81 21.81 0.66
CA SER A 61 11.42 21.39 0.58
C SER A 61 11.36 20.02 1.23
N SER A 62 11.01 19.94 2.52
CA SER A 62 10.61 18.64 3.07
C SER A 62 9.62 18.03 2.08
N PRO A 63 9.88 16.85 1.48
CA PRO A 63 8.83 16.18 0.75
C PRO A 63 7.73 15.94 1.78
N VAL A 64 6.67 16.74 1.68
CA VAL A 64 5.44 16.43 2.38
C VAL A 64 4.87 15.31 1.56
N VAL A 65 5.26 14.07 1.91
CA VAL A 65 4.39 12.93 1.63
C VAL A 65 3.11 13.28 2.38
N GLY A 66 2.18 13.90 1.66
CA GLY A 66 0.86 14.13 2.16
C GLY A 66 0.24 12.75 2.19
N TYR A 67 0.39 12.05 3.31
CA TYR A 67 -0.40 10.87 3.58
C TYR A 67 -1.85 11.31 3.38
N SER A 68 -2.52 10.72 2.40
CA SER A 68 -3.97 10.68 2.47
C SER A 68 -4.35 10.07 3.82
N GLY A 69 -5.59 10.28 4.23
CA GLY A 69 -6.13 9.55 5.37
C GLY A 69 -6.12 8.03 5.18
N GLY A 70 -5.72 7.53 3.99
CA GLY A 70 -5.85 6.13 3.61
C GLY A 70 -7.31 5.72 3.63
N SER A 71 -8.26 6.63 3.40
CA SER A 71 -9.69 6.36 3.43
C SER A 71 -10.31 6.89 2.15
N ASP A 72 -11.33 6.22 1.63
CA ASP A 72 -12.04 6.62 0.41
C ASP A 72 -11.11 6.72 -0.84
N GLU A 73 -10.11 5.84 -0.94
CA GLU A 73 -9.16 5.78 -2.08
C GLU A 73 -9.35 4.50 -2.89
N PHE A 74 -9.05 4.56 -4.19
CA PHE A 74 -9.20 3.41 -5.10
C PHE A 74 -7.93 3.14 -5.87
N ASP A 75 -7.09 2.25 -5.38
CA ASP A 75 -5.78 2.03 -6.01
C ASP A 75 -5.68 0.68 -6.71
N THR A 76 -4.82 0.60 -7.71
CA THR A 76 -4.39 -0.69 -8.29
C THR A 76 -2.94 -0.95 -7.89
N LEU A 77 -2.72 -2.00 -7.10
CA LEU A 77 -1.42 -2.43 -6.59
C LEU A 77 -0.96 -3.64 -7.41
N ILE A 78 0.12 -3.48 -8.18
CA ILE A 78 0.60 -4.52 -9.09
C ILE A 78 1.88 -5.14 -8.53
N GLY A 79 1.80 -6.42 -8.17
CA GLY A 79 2.94 -7.27 -7.82
C GLY A 79 3.87 -7.52 -9.00
N SER A 80 5.08 -7.96 -8.69
CA SER A 80 6.17 -8.14 -9.62
C SER A 80 6.85 -9.49 -9.38
N SER A 81 7.94 -9.78 -10.10
CA SER A 81 8.71 -10.99 -9.84
C SER A 81 9.50 -10.89 -8.54
N GLY A 82 9.38 -11.90 -7.68
CA GLY A 82 9.97 -11.93 -6.35
C GLY A 82 8.93 -11.75 -5.27
N LYS A 83 9.36 -11.49 -4.03
CA LYS A 83 8.46 -11.31 -2.90
C LYS A 83 7.94 -9.87 -2.83
N ASP A 84 6.64 -9.69 -2.96
CA ASP A 84 5.95 -8.42 -2.75
C ASP A 84 5.15 -8.41 -1.43
N ILE A 85 5.28 -7.32 -0.66
CA ILE A 85 4.55 -7.12 0.60
C ILE A 85 3.55 -5.98 0.40
N PHE A 86 2.25 -6.29 0.37
CA PHE A 86 1.16 -5.32 0.26
C PHE A 86 0.72 -4.87 1.66
N VAL A 87 0.76 -3.56 1.94
CA VAL A 87 0.53 -3.01 3.29
C VAL A 87 -0.79 -2.26 3.38
N PHE A 88 -1.65 -2.68 4.31
CA PHE A 88 -3.01 -2.18 4.55
C PHE A 88 -3.19 -1.55 5.94
N GLY A 89 -2.18 -0.82 6.38
CA GLY A 89 -2.25 0.03 7.57
C GLY A 89 -0.92 0.22 8.27
N ASP A 90 -0.90 1.16 9.20
CA ASP A 90 0.25 1.46 10.05
C ASP A 90 -0.16 1.98 11.43
N THR A 91 0.78 1.98 12.36
CA THR A 91 0.66 2.66 13.65
C THR A 91 1.08 4.12 13.52
N ILE A 92 0.26 5.03 14.04
CA ILE A 92 0.61 6.44 14.13
C ILE A 92 1.38 6.66 15.43
N VAL A 93 2.58 7.21 15.33
CA VAL A 93 3.40 7.60 16.50
C VAL A 93 3.68 9.10 16.49
N SER A 94 3.71 9.69 17.67
CA SER A 94 4.14 11.07 17.85
C SER A 94 5.62 11.25 17.49
N SER A 95 6.05 12.49 17.30
CA SER A 95 7.48 12.84 17.12
C SER A 95 8.40 12.39 18.27
N ARG A 96 7.83 11.99 19.41
CA ARG A 96 8.54 11.45 20.58
C ARG A 96 8.47 9.92 20.66
N GLY A 97 7.90 9.24 19.67
CA GLY A 97 7.77 7.79 19.61
C GLY A 97 6.61 7.20 20.40
N PHE A 98 5.73 8.03 21.00
CA PHE A 98 4.53 7.53 21.68
C PHE A 98 3.44 7.15 20.68
N PHE A 99 2.80 6.00 20.88
CA PHE A 99 1.63 5.56 20.13
C PHE A 99 0.50 6.59 20.21
N GLN A 100 -0.10 6.91 19.07
CA GLN A 100 -1.23 7.83 18.93
C GLN A 100 -2.47 7.18 18.34
N GLY A 101 -2.32 6.10 17.57
CA GLY A 101 -3.45 5.39 17.00
C GLY A 101 -3.03 4.41 15.91
N VAL A 102 -4.04 3.86 15.24
CA VAL A 102 -3.89 3.03 14.04
C VAL A 102 -4.49 3.78 12.88
N GLN A 103 -3.87 3.64 11.72
CA GLN A 103 -4.43 4.01 10.44
C GLN A 103 -4.57 2.75 9.60
N THR A 104 -5.78 2.24 9.47
CA THR A 104 -6.09 1.18 8.49
C THR A 104 -6.40 1.85 7.17
N PHE A 105 -5.78 1.36 6.10
CA PHE A 105 -5.95 1.94 4.76
C PHE A 105 -7.21 1.39 4.08
N TYR A 106 -7.72 2.14 3.10
CA TYR A 106 -8.92 1.90 2.30
C TYR A 106 -10.23 1.76 3.07
N LYS A 107 -10.34 2.30 4.30
CA LYS A 107 -11.63 2.33 5.00
C LYS A 107 -12.62 3.30 4.34
N GLY A 108 -13.91 3.02 4.44
CA GLY A 108 -14.98 3.84 3.84
C GLY A 108 -15.37 3.40 2.43
N GLU A 109 -15.54 4.35 1.52
CA GLU A 109 -15.99 4.07 0.14
C GLU A 109 -14.85 3.53 -0.77
N GLY A 110 -13.62 3.41 -0.30
CA GLY A 110 -12.44 3.02 -1.10
C GLY A 110 -12.05 1.54 -1.01
N GLU A 111 -11.19 1.07 -1.93
CA GLU A 111 -10.63 -0.29 -1.98
C GLU A 111 -9.35 -0.36 -2.81
N ALA A 112 -8.48 -1.32 -2.53
CA ALA A 112 -7.33 -1.63 -3.40
C ALA A 112 -7.60 -2.86 -4.28
N LEU A 113 -7.38 -2.76 -5.58
CA LEU A 113 -7.26 -3.91 -6.48
C LEU A 113 -5.81 -4.38 -6.50
N ILE A 114 -5.56 -5.62 -6.08
CA ILE A 114 -4.25 -6.27 -6.15
C ILE A 114 -4.18 -7.15 -7.38
N GLN A 115 -3.19 -6.92 -8.24
CA GLN A 115 -2.90 -7.75 -9.41
C GLN A 115 -1.53 -8.42 -9.26
N GLY A 116 -1.40 -9.65 -9.76
CA GLY A 116 -0.12 -10.36 -9.76
C GLY A 116 0.35 -10.86 -8.39
N PHE A 117 -0.55 -11.01 -7.42
CA PHE A 117 -0.23 -11.63 -6.13
C PHE A 117 0.16 -13.10 -6.32
N ASN A 118 1.35 -13.48 -5.84
CA ASN A 118 1.89 -14.82 -6.00
C ASN A 118 2.40 -15.40 -4.68
N GLN A 119 1.53 -16.15 -4.01
CA GLN A 119 1.85 -16.86 -2.77
C GLN A 119 3.06 -17.80 -2.90
N ALA A 120 3.32 -18.35 -4.10
CA ALA A 120 4.45 -19.25 -4.35
C ALA A 120 5.80 -18.51 -4.45
N GLU A 121 5.79 -17.23 -4.81
CA GLU A 121 6.97 -16.35 -4.77
C GLU A 121 7.20 -15.72 -3.39
N GLY A 122 6.26 -15.93 -2.46
CA GLY A 122 6.35 -15.51 -1.07
C GLY A 122 5.66 -14.19 -0.77
N ASP A 123 4.74 -13.76 -1.64
CA ASP A 123 3.96 -12.54 -1.45
C ASP A 123 3.16 -12.57 -0.16
N GLU A 124 3.05 -11.39 0.44
CA GLU A 124 2.52 -11.20 1.77
C GLU A 124 1.56 -10.01 1.80
N ILE A 125 0.49 -10.11 2.59
CA ILE A 125 -0.37 -8.97 2.89
C ILE A 125 -0.23 -8.62 4.36
N ARG A 126 0.25 -7.42 4.66
CA ARG A 126 0.35 -6.91 6.04
C ARG A 126 -0.90 -6.08 6.37
N LEU A 127 -1.63 -6.49 7.39
CA LEU A 127 -2.74 -5.73 7.97
C LEU A 127 -2.35 -5.14 9.32
N VAL A 128 -2.76 -3.89 9.53
CA VAL A 128 -2.74 -3.24 10.85
C VAL A 128 -4.14 -2.67 11.11
N ILE A 129 -4.80 -3.21 12.13
CA ILE A 129 -6.17 -2.85 12.50
C ILE A 129 -6.25 -2.52 13.99
N SER A 130 -7.27 -1.77 14.39
CA SER A 130 -7.55 -1.53 15.80
C SER A 130 -7.89 -2.85 16.50
N SER A 131 -7.54 -2.99 17.77
CA SER A 131 -7.76 -4.25 18.51
C SER A 131 -9.24 -4.65 18.66
N SER A 132 -10.16 -3.69 18.49
CA SER A 132 -11.60 -3.92 18.50
C SER A 132 -12.18 -4.28 17.13
N GLU A 133 -11.41 -4.15 16.07
CA GLU A 133 -11.86 -4.40 14.70
C GLU A 133 -11.69 -5.88 14.35
N THR A 134 -12.58 -6.34 13.50
CA THR A 134 -12.63 -7.67 12.92
C THR A 134 -12.30 -7.59 11.43
N TYR A 135 -11.77 -8.68 10.91
CA TYR A 135 -11.51 -8.82 9.47
C TYR A 135 -12.14 -10.11 8.95
N SER A 136 -12.38 -10.15 7.64
CA SER A 136 -12.86 -11.33 6.93
C SER A 136 -12.13 -11.48 5.60
N ILE A 137 -11.89 -12.73 5.20
CA ILE A 137 -11.29 -13.11 3.93
C ILE A 137 -12.27 -14.07 3.26
N LEU A 138 -12.82 -13.67 2.11
CA LEU A 138 -13.93 -14.38 1.46
C LEU A 138 -13.76 -14.35 -0.06
N PRO A 139 -13.96 -15.46 -0.77
CA PRO A 139 -13.98 -15.45 -2.23
C PRO A 139 -15.23 -14.73 -2.76
N SER A 140 -15.09 -14.06 -3.90
CA SER A 140 -16.19 -13.41 -4.63
C SER A 140 -15.97 -13.53 -6.13
N GLY A 141 -16.67 -14.48 -6.76
CA GLY A 141 -16.38 -14.84 -8.14
C GLY A 141 -15.01 -15.52 -8.23
N ASP A 142 -14.15 -14.99 -9.11
CA ASP A 142 -12.77 -15.48 -9.30
C ASP A 142 -11.77 -14.76 -8.37
N ASP A 143 -12.22 -13.74 -7.62
CA ASP A 143 -11.38 -12.90 -6.77
C ASP A 143 -11.45 -13.28 -5.29
N LEU A 144 -10.48 -12.80 -4.50
CA LEU A 144 -10.49 -12.89 -3.03
C LEU A 144 -10.65 -11.49 -2.41
N ILE A 145 -11.63 -11.33 -1.54
CA ILE A 145 -11.91 -10.07 -0.85
C ILE A 145 -11.33 -10.11 0.57
N ILE A 146 -10.64 -9.04 0.95
CA ILE A 146 -10.26 -8.74 2.33
C ILE A 146 -11.08 -7.54 2.80
N ALA A 147 -11.82 -7.73 3.89
CA ALA A 147 -12.63 -6.69 4.50
C ALA A 147 -12.31 -6.49 5.98
N VAL A 148 -12.43 -5.26 6.46
CA VAL A 148 -12.27 -4.87 7.87
C VAL A 148 -13.53 -4.14 8.33
N GLU A 149 -14.17 -4.63 9.40
CA GLU A 149 -15.46 -4.12 9.88
C GLU A 149 -16.58 -4.06 8.81
N GLY A 150 -16.46 -4.88 7.76
CA GLY A 150 -17.39 -4.91 6.63
C GLY A 150 -17.02 -3.99 5.47
N ASP A 151 -16.05 -3.09 5.63
CA ASP A 151 -15.49 -2.30 4.53
C ASP A 151 -14.53 -3.18 3.73
N THR A 152 -14.70 -3.22 2.40
CA THR A 152 -13.77 -3.93 1.51
C THR A 152 -12.51 -3.08 1.37
N ILE A 153 -11.37 -3.59 1.84
CA ILE A 153 -10.10 -2.84 1.78
C ILE A 153 -9.20 -3.34 0.66
N ALA A 154 -9.35 -4.60 0.22
CA ALA A 154 -8.59 -5.16 -0.87
C ALA A 154 -9.39 -6.24 -1.63
N ILE A 155 -9.17 -6.28 -2.94
CA ILE A 155 -9.63 -7.31 -3.87
C ILE A 155 -8.38 -7.90 -4.53
N LEU A 156 -8.11 -9.19 -4.36
CA LEU A 156 -7.05 -9.89 -5.06
C LEU A 156 -7.64 -10.50 -6.33
N GLU A 157 -7.20 -10.00 -7.48
CA GLU A 157 -7.57 -10.51 -8.80
C GLU A 157 -7.15 -11.98 -8.94
N ASP A 158 -8.06 -12.82 -9.44
CA ASP A 158 -7.84 -14.26 -9.63
C ASP A 158 -7.45 -15.02 -8.32
N GLY A 159 -7.78 -14.44 -7.16
CA GLY A 159 -7.36 -14.93 -5.85
C GLY A 159 -8.30 -15.95 -5.19
N ALA A 160 -9.45 -16.30 -5.77
CA ALA A 160 -10.52 -17.03 -5.06
C ALA A 160 -10.09 -18.39 -4.47
N ASP A 161 -9.12 -19.06 -5.09
CA ASP A 161 -8.60 -20.35 -4.64
C ASP A 161 -7.48 -20.24 -3.58
N LEU A 162 -7.02 -19.01 -3.28
CA LEU A 162 -6.00 -18.78 -2.26
C LEU A 162 -6.58 -19.01 -0.86
N THR A 163 -5.79 -19.69 -0.03
CA THR A 163 -6.05 -19.80 1.41
C THR A 163 -5.01 -18.99 2.14
N LEU A 164 -5.40 -17.79 2.57
CA LEU A 164 -4.54 -16.90 3.34
C LEU A 164 -4.72 -17.14 4.83
N THR A 165 -3.60 -17.26 5.55
CA THR A 165 -3.58 -17.52 6.99
C THR A 165 -2.81 -16.44 7.75
N PRO A 166 -3.34 -15.96 8.89
CA PRO A 166 -2.64 -14.97 9.69
C PRO A 166 -1.42 -15.57 10.37
N THR A 167 -0.29 -14.89 10.24
CA THR A 167 0.99 -15.16 10.88
C THR A 167 1.57 -13.88 11.47
N ASN A 168 2.66 -14.02 12.25
CA ASN A 168 3.33 -12.88 12.90
C ASN A 168 2.38 -11.97 13.68
N LEU A 169 1.39 -12.57 14.37
CA LEU A 169 0.40 -11.82 15.13
C LEU A 169 1.04 -11.08 16.29
N LEU A 170 1.02 -9.75 16.19
CA LEU A 170 1.29 -8.83 17.27
C LEU A 170 -0.04 -8.26 17.73
N ASP A 171 -0.51 -8.72 18.89
CA ASP A 171 -1.70 -8.19 19.54
C ASP A 171 -1.27 -7.33 20.74
N TYR A 172 -1.66 -6.06 20.68
CA TYR A 172 -1.56 -5.11 21.78
C TYR A 172 -2.97 -4.83 22.29
N PRO A 173 -3.43 -5.55 23.34
CA PRO A 173 -4.81 -5.47 23.79
C PRO A 173 -5.24 -4.04 24.12
N GLY A 174 -6.35 -3.62 23.54
CA GLY A 174 -6.90 -2.27 23.71
C GLY A 174 -6.23 -1.19 22.85
N LEU A 175 -5.24 -1.55 22.03
CA LEU A 175 -4.59 -0.66 21.07
C LEU A 175 -4.81 -1.17 19.64
N TYR A 176 -4.08 -2.20 19.20
CA TYR A 176 -4.06 -2.65 17.82
C TYR A 176 -3.64 -4.10 17.66
N GLN A 177 -3.94 -4.64 16.48
CA GLN A 177 -3.44 -5.91 15.98
C GLN A 177 -2.66 -5.66 14.69
N SER A 178 -1.50 -6.29 14.56
CA SER A 178 -0.71 -6.32 13.32
C SER A 178 -0.39 -7.77 12.98
N PHE A 179 -0.61 -8.16 11.74
CA PHE A 179 -0.33 -9.53 11.29
C PHE A 179 -0.06 -9.55 9.78
N THR A 180 0.51 -10.66 9.33
CA THR A 180 0.76 -10.93 7.92
C THR A 180 -0.13 -12.08 7.47
N LEU A 181 -0.78 -11.94 6.34
CA LEU A 181 -1.47 -13.01 5.63
C LEU A 181 -0.51 -13.63 4.62
N ILE A 182 -0.28 -14.94 4.76
CA ILE A 182 0.50 -15.79 3.86
C ILE A 182 -0.29 -17.00 3.41
#